data_AF-A0A9Q1CRE8-F1
#
_entry.id   AF-A0A9Q1CRE8-F1
#
_cell.length_a   1.000
_cell.length_b   1.000
_cell.length_c   1.000
_cell.angle_alpha   90.00
_cell.angle_beta   90.00
_cell.angle_gamma   90.00
#
_symmetry.space_group_name_H-M   'P 1'
#
loop_
_entity.id
_entity.type
_entity.pdbx_description
1 polymer ?
#
loop_
_entity_poly.entity_id
_entity_poly.type
_entity_poly.pdbx_seq_one_letter_code
_entity_poly.pdbx_strand_id
1 'polypeptide(L)'
;MAVQRPVQLSDAPSSNNINVLRECVIEGARRAINRRKFDPLKKIRVAFIDADGNEEGSIDNGGPTREFFRLLMQKVMESTCFEGPPDARELALSTKAVDQKEYKNVGAFIALSIIHGGPGPVSMSECLFDELTGTPAIPQLDSISDDYVKNQLSRIKHAGNVDEARSAVVESLDLLSILGTSRYIGSLDERDQLVHDAVRFYRFGRLHSAIDQ
;
A
#
# COMPACT_ATOMS: atom_id res chain seq x y z
N MET A 1 -46.66 13.12 -33.10
CA MET A 1 -45.26 12.79 -32.74
C MET A 1 -44.84 13.64 -31.56
N ALA A 2 -44.82 13.06 -30.36
CA ALA A 2 -44.33 13.74 -29.17
C ALA A 2 -42.80 13.63 -29.14
N VAL A 3 -42.11 14.76 -29.23
CA VAL A 3 -40.66 14.83 -29.07
C VAL A 3 -40.36 14.55 -27.60
N GLN A 4 -39.86 13.35 -27.31
CA GLN A 4 -39.28 13.03 -26.01
C GLN A 4 -38.11 13.98 -25.79
N ARG A 5 -38.20 14.81 -24.74
CA ARG A 5 -37.04 15.57 -24.25
C ARG A 5 -35.95 14.56 -23.87
N PRO A 6 -34.68 14.81 -24.23
CA PRO A 6 -33.60 13.96 -23.78
C PRO A 6 -33.57 13.97 -22.25
N VAL A 7 -33.49 12.77 -21.67
CA VAL A 7 -33.31 12.56 -20.23
C VAL A 7 -32.05 13.32 -19.82
N GLN A 8 -32.21 14.38 -19.01
CA GLN A 8 -31.07 15.03 -18.39
C GLN A 8 -30.34 13.98 -17.54
N LEU A 9 -29.04 13.80 -17.80
CA LEU A 9 -28.15 13.05 -16.91
C LEU A 9 -28.22 13.71 -15.53
N SER A 10 -29.02 13.14 -14.63
CA SER A 10 -29.29 13.73 -13.32
C SER A 10 -28.04 13.69 -12.43
N ASP A 11 -27.40 14.85 -12.31
CA ASP A 11 -26.77 15.45 -11.14
C ASP A 11 -26.03 14.49 -10.17
N ALA A 12 -24.73 14.36 -10.42
CA ALA A 12 -23.78 14.04 -9.35
C ALA A 12 -23.85 15.16 -8.28
N PRO A 13 -23.83 14.83 -6.96
CA PRO A 13 -23.97 15.81 -5.88
C PRO A 13 -22.88 16.89 -5.98
N SER A 14 -23.15 18.11 -5.52
CA SER A 14 -22.18 19.24 -5.58
C SER A 14 -20.93 19.02 -4.71
N SER A 15 -21.00 18.08 -3.77
CA SER A 15 -19.90 17.64 -2.91
C SER A 15 -20.09 16.18 -2.46
N ASN A 16 -19.00 15.53 -2.07
CA ASN A 16 -19.03 14.26 -1.36
C ASN A 16 -19.17 14.53 0.14
N ASN A 17 -20.35 14.30 0.70
CA ASN A 17 -20.60 14.49 2.14
C ASN A 17 -20.29 13.18 2.88
N ILE A 18 -19.40 13.21 3.86
CA ILE A 18 -18.96 12.05 4.62
C ILE A 18 -19.29 12.27 6.10
N ASN A 19 -20.24 11.49 6.61
CA ASN A 19 -20.56 11.44 8.03
C ASN A 19 -19.85 10.23 8.62
N VAL A 20 -19.03 10.44 9.65
CA VAL A 20 -18.09 9.43 10.14
C VAL A 20 -17.80 9.56 11.63
N LEU A 21 -17.67 8.42 12.31
CA LEU A 21 -17.12 8.35 13.66
C LEU A 21 -15.60 8.50 13.60
N ARG A 22 -14.97 9.23 14.53
CA ARG A 22 -13.51 9.46 14.53
C ARG A 22 -12.71 8.15 14.56
N GLU A 23 -13.23 7.15 15.25
CA GLU A 23 -12.64 5.81 15.37
C GLU A 23 -12.85 4.93 14.13
N CYS A 24 -13.76 5.30 13.21
CA CYS A 24 -14.11 4.51 12.02
C CYS A 24 -13.81 5.26 10.70
N VAL A 25 -12.71 6.02 10.65
CA VAL A 25 -12.35 6.83 9.47
C VAL A 25 -12.09 5.98 8.21
N ILE A 26 -11.49 4.80 8.35
CA ILE A 26 -11.23 3.88 7.23
C ILE A 26 -12.56 3.36 6.66
N GLU A 27 -13.45 2.92 7.53
CA GLU A 27 -14.76 2.40 7.16
C GLU A 27 -15.64 3.49 6.57
N GLY A 28 -15.57 4.70 7.12
CA GLY A 28 -16.25 5.88 6.59
C GLY A 28 -15.76 6.25 5.19
N ALA A 29 -14.44 6.28 4.99
CA ALA A 29 -13.81 6.51 3.69
C ALA A 29 -14.22 5.42 2.68
N ARG A 30 -14.11 4.15 3.07
CA ARG A 30 -14.50 2.99 2.25
C ARG A 30 -15.97 3.05 1.86
N ARG A 31 -16.87 3.37 2.81
CA ARG A 31 -18.30 3.56 2.51
C ARG A 31 -18.51 4.71 1.53
N ALA A 32 -17.77 5.82 1.67
CA ALA A 32 -17.91 6.99 0.82
C ALA A 32 -17.51 6.70 -0.64
N ILE A 33 -16.33 6.12 -0.86
CA ILE A 33 -15.81 5.85 -2.22
C ILE A 33 -16.64 4.80 -2.98
N ASN A 34 -17.34 3.92 -2.26
CA ASN A 34 -18.20 2.90 -2.86
C ASN A 34 -19.62 3.39 -3.19
N ARG A 35 -19.96 4.67 -2.94
CA ARG A 35 -21.27 5.23 -3.30
C ARG A 35 -21.35 5.43 -4.81
N ARG A 36 -22.47 5.04 -5.41
CA ARG A 36 -22.73 5.18 -6.86
C ARG A 36 -22.53 6.61 -7.40
N LYS A 37 -22.78 7.64 -6.58
CA LYS A 37 -22.67 9.05 -6.94
C LYS A 37 -21.38 9.71 -6.43
N PHE A 38 -20.44 8.95 -5.88
CA PHE A 38 -19.15 9.49 -5.45
C PHE A 38 -18.38 9.99 -6.67
N ASP A 39 -17.78 11.16 -6.56
CA ASP A 39 -16.94 11.74 -7.60
C ASP A 39 -15.63 12.22 -6.96
N PRO A 40 -14.48 11.58 -7.21
CA PRO A 40 -13.23 11.87 -6.50
C PRO A 40 -12.73 13.30 -6.70
N LEU A 41 -13.18 14.00 -7.75
CA LEU A 41 -12.77 15.37 -8.06
C LEU A 41 -13.68 16.41 -7.39
N LYS A 42 -14.81 16.01 -6.82
CA LYS A 42 -15.71 16.93 -6.12
C LYS A 42 -15.30 17.13 -4.68
N LYS A 43 -15.55 18.36 -4.18
CA LYS A 43 -15.24 18.78 -2.81
C LYS A 43 -15.69 17.73 -1.78
N ILE A 44 -14.80 17.35 -0.89
CA ILE A 44 -15.14 16.50 0.26
C ILE A 44 -15.55 17.37 1.44
N ARG A 45 -16.73 17.10 1.99
CA ARG A 45 -17.24 17.71 3.23
C ARG A 45 -17.37 16.62 4.27
N VAL A 46 -16.69 16.79 5.39
CA VAL A 46 -16.74 15.83 6.49
C VAL A 46 -17.54 16.41 7.65
N ALA A 47 -18.42 15.60 8.21
CA ALA A 47 -19.04 15.81 9.51
C ALA A 47 -18.64 14.63 10.41
N PHE A 48 -17.98 14.91 11.53
CA PHE A 48 -17.80 13.92 12.56
C PHE A 48 -19.13 13.78 13.32
N ILE A 49 -19.57 12.55 13.52
CA ILE A 49 -20.81 12.24 14.25
C ILE A 49 -20.47 11.40 15.48
N ASP A 50 -21.28 11.51 16.53
CA ASP A 50 -21.23 10.62 17.70
C ASP A 50 -21.96 9.29 17.43
N ALA A 51 -21.95 8.40 18.42
CA ALA A 51 -22.61 7.08 18.33
C ALA A 51 -24.13 7.17 18.18
N ASP A 52 -24.74 8.28 18.61
CA ASP A 52 -26.17 8.57 18.47
C ASP A 52 -26.50 9.27 17.14
N GLY A 53 -25.48 9.59 16.33
CA GLY A 53 -25.59 10.20 15.01
C GLY A 53 -25.65 11.73 15.02
N ASN A 54 -25.40 12.39 16.15
CA ASN A 54 -25.37 13.84 16.24
C ASN A 54 -24.00 14.38 15.79
N GLU A 55 -23.98 15.55 15.14
CA GLU A 55 -22.73 16.17 14.70
C GLU A 55 -21.88 16.63 15.89
N GLU A 56 -20.61 16.22 15.90
CA GLU A 56 -19.62 16.65 16.86
C GLU A 56 -19.05 18.03 16.47
N GLY A 57 -19.71 19.09 16.93
CA GLY A 57 -19.17 20.46 16.92
C GLY A 57 -19.58 21.34 15.73
N SER A 58 -18.89 22.48 15.59
CA SER A 58 -19.24 23.54 14.65
C SER A 58 -18.79 23.26 13.21
N ILE A 59 -19.62 23.63 12.24
CA ILE A 59 -19.32 23.61 10.80
C ILE A 59 -18.17 24.58 10.51
N ASP A 60 -16.93 24.15 10.67
CA ASP A 60 -15.77 24.93 10.25
C ASP A 60 -15.52 24.75 8.74
N ASN A 61 -14.97 25.78 8.10
CA ASN A 61 -14.70 25.88 6.66
C ASN A 61 -13.52 25.01 6.19
N GLY A 62 -13.44 23.76 6.66
CA GLY A 62 -12.44 22.76 6.27
C GLY A 62 -11.68 22.10 7.43
N GLY A 63 -11.88 22.54 8.68
CA GLY A 63 -11.29 21.90 9.86
C GLY A 63 -11.56 20.38 9.91
N PRO A 64 -12.82 19.92 9.89
CA PRO A 64 -13.17 18.50 9.90
C PRO A 64 -12.57 17.72 8.73
N THR A 65 -12.54 18.29 7.52
CA THR A 65 -11.96 17.62 6.35
C THR A 65 -10.44 17.42 6.50
N ARG A 66 -9.71 18.44 6.98
CA ARG A 66 -8.26 18.32 7.25
C ARG A 66 -7.98 17.27 8.33
N GLU A 67 -8.77 17.28 9.39
CA GLU A 67 -8.64 16.30 10.47
C GLU A 67 -8.92 14.88 9.98
N PHE A 68 -9.99 14.69 9.20
CA PHE A 68 -10.33 13.41 8.61
C PHE A 68 -9.18 12.82 7.80
N PHE A 69 -8.58 13.59 6.90
CA PHE A 69 -7.46 13.09 6.11
C PHE A 69 -6.22 12.80 6.95
N ARG A 70 -5.95 13.60 8.00
CA ARG A 70 -4.87 13.31 8.95
C ARG A 70 -5.08 11.97 9.66
N LEU A 71 -6.28 11.74 10.19
CA LEU A 71 -6.65 10.48 10.85
C LEU A 71 -6.64 9.31 9.86
N LEU A 72 -7.16 9.52 8.65
CA LEU A 72 -7.20 8.52 7.60
C LEU A 72 -5.78 8.07 7.20
N MET A 73 -4.87 9.02 6.96
CA MET A 73 -3.48 8.68 6.60
C MET A 73 -2.75 7.96 7.73
N GLN A 74 -2.95 8.39 8.98
CA GLN A 74 -2.42 7.67 10.13
C GLN A 74 -2.90 6.21 10.14
N LYS A 75 -4.21 5.97 9.99
CA LYS A 75 -4.78 4.62 10.00
C LYS A 75 -4.41 3.79 8.76
N VAL A 76 -4.24 4.42 7.60
CA VAL A 76 -3.73 3.76 6.40
C VAL A 76 -2.32 3.24 6.63
N MET A 77 -1.41 4.08 7.15
CA MET A 77 -0.03 3.66 7.40
C MET A 77 0.10 2.63 8.53
N GLU A 78 -0.82 2.63 9.50
CA GLU A 78 -0.95 1.61 10.57
C GLU A 78 -1.63 0.30 10.10
N SER A 79 -2.16 0.24 8.89
CA SER A 79 -2.91 -0.91 8.40
C SER A 79 -2.01 -2.12 8.11
N THR A 80 -2.64 -3.29 7.96
CA THR A 80 -1.97 -4.54 7.56
C THR A 80 -1.49 -4.55 6.11
N CYS A 81 -1.77 -3.50 5.33
CA CYS A 81 -1.18 -3.32 4.00
C CYS A 81 0.27 -2.84 4.07
N PHE A 82 0.75 -2.41 5.25
CA PHE A 82 2.10 -1.92 5.43
C PHE A 82 2.85 -2.64 6.56
N GLU A 83 4.15 -2.81 6.37
CA GLU A 83 5.12 -3.34 7.34
C GLU A 83 6.37 -2.45 7.40
N GLY A 84 7.37 -2.86 8.19
CA GLY A 84 8.59 -2.08 8.38
C GLY A 84 8.46 -0.95 9.41
N PRO A 85 9.56 -0.21 9.65
CA PRO A 85 9.63 0.83 10.68
C PRO A 85 8.74 2.04 10.36
N PRO A 86 8.37 2.87 11.36
CA PRO A 86 7.42 3.98 11.19
C PRO A 86 7.82 5.06 10.17
N ASP A 87 9.11 5.19 9.88
CA ASP A 87 9.72 6.17 8.98
C ASP A 87 10.16 5.58 7.63
N ALA A 88 10.03 4.26 7.44
CA ALA A 88 10.31 3.59 6.17
C ALA A 88 9.36 2.41 5.98
N ARG A 89 8.06 2.71 5.91
CA ARG A 89 6.99 1.74 5.70
C ARG A 89 7.04 1.17 4.30
N GLU A 90 6.84 -0.13 4.23
CA GLU A 90 6.84 -0.95 3.03
C GLU A 90 5.48 -1.61 2.83
N LEU A 91 5.15 -2.02 1.62
CA LEU A 91 3.97 -2.84 1.40
C LEU A 91 4.17 -4.24 1.98
N ALA A 92 3.26 -4.63 2.88
CA ALA A 92 3.17 -5.99 3.37
C ALA A 92 2.30 -6.81 2.40
N LEU A 93 2.66 -8.08 2.15
CA LEU A 93 1.79 -8.98 1.40
C LEU A 93 0.76 -9.61 2.33
N SER A 94 -0.52 -9.32 2.10
CA SER A 94 -1.65 -9.92 2.80
C SER A 94 -2.66 -10.44 1.78
N THR A 95 -2.75 -11.76 1.66
CA THR A 95 -3.71 -12.42 0.74
C THR A 95 -5.15 -12.01 1.03
N LYS A 96 -5.49 -11.87 2.32
CA LYS A 96 -6.80 -11.36 2.76
C LYS A 96 -7.03 -9.92 2.27
N ALA A 97 -6.03 -9.05 2.34
CA ALA A 97 -6.14 -7.68 1.85
C ALA A 97 -6.28 -7.63 0.32
N VAL A 98 -5.59 -8.51 -0.40
CA VAL A 98 -5.77 -8.69 -1.85
C VAL A 98 -7.22 -9.08 -2.16
N ASP A 99 -7.74 -10.13 -1.53
CA ASP A 99 -9.11 -10.62 -1.76
C ASP A 99 -10.18 -9.55 -1.48
N GLN A 100 -9.94 -8.74 -0.44
CA GLN A 100 -10.85 -7.68 -0.01
C GLN A 100 -10.66 -6.36 -0.76
N LYS A 101 -9.75 -6.31 -1.73
CA LYS A 101 -9.38 -5.10 -2.48
C LYS A 101 -8.91 -3.94 -1.60
N GLU A 102 -8.25 -4.25 -0.49
CA GLU A 102 -7.83 -3.23 0.47
C GLU A 102 -6.66 -2.40 -0.05
N TYR A 103 -5.77 -2.95 -0.89
CA TYR A 103 -4.70 -2.16 -1.53
C TYR A 103 -5.30 -1.09 -2.47
N LYS A 104 -6.33 -1.45 -3.24
CA LYS A 104 -7.11 -0.49 -4.03
C LYS A 104 -7.70 0.62 -3.17
N ASN A 105 -8.34 0.26 -2.05
CA ASN A 105 -8.95 1.23 -1.14
C ASN A 105 -7.89 2.16 -0.55
N VAL A 106 -6.77 1.61 -0.09
CA VAL A 106 -5.61 2.34 0.43
C VAL A 106 -5.07 3.31 -0.62
N GLY A 107 -4.84 2.85 -1.85
CA GLY A 107 -4.40 3.70 -2.96
C GLY A 107 -5.39 4.83 -3.24
N ALA A 108 -6.69 4.54 -3.24
CA ALA A 108 -7.74 5.56 -3.40
C ALA A 108 -7.74 6.57 -2.23
N PHE A 109 -7.55 6.13 -0.99
CA PHE A 109 -7.48 7.01 0.18
C PHE A 109 -6.28 7.96 0.12
N ILE A 110 -5.12 7.42 -0.26
CA ILE A 110 -3.89 8.21 -0.44
C ILE A 110 -4.11 9.26 -1.54
N ALA A 111 -4.63 8.84 -2.71
CA ALA A 111 -4.90 9.75 -3.82
C ALA A 111 -5.91 10.84 -3.44
N LEU A 112 -7.01 10.49 -2.74
CA LEU A 112 -7.98 11.47 -2.26
C LEU A 112 -7.38 12.44 -1.27
N SER A 113 -6.53 11.98 -0.36
CA SER A 113 -5.82 12.87 0.57
C SER A 113 -4.99 13.89 -0.20
N ILE A 114 -4.18 13.44 -1.16
CA ILE A 114 -3.31 14.31 -1.97
C ILE A 114 -4.15 15.33 -2.78
N ILE A 115 -5.15 14.86 -3.54
CA ILE A 115 -5.96 15.71 -4.43
C ILE A 115 -6.72 16.79 -3.65
N HIS A 116 -7.16 16.50 -2.41
CA HIS A 116 -7.92 17.42 -1.58
C HIS A 116 -7.05 18.20 -0.58
N GLY A 117 -5.72 18.15 -0.72
CA GLY A 117 -4.78 18.94 0.10
C GLY A 117 -4.59 18.43 1.53
N GLY A 118 -4.93 17.16 1.79
CA GLY A 118 -4.57 16.44 3.00
C GLY A 118 -3.10 15.97 2.99
N PRO A 119 -2.64 15.31 4.07
CA PRO A 119 -1.29 14.76 4.12
C PRO A 119 -1.07 13.64 3.09
N GLY A 120 0.12 13.58 2.51
CA GLY A 120 0.59 12.44 1.72
C GLY A 120 1.11 11.29 2.59
N PRO A 121 1.51 10.16 1.98
CA PRO A 121 2.02 8.99 2.70
C PRO A 121 3.50 9.17 3.08
N VAL A 122 3.80 10.17 3.92
CA VAL A 122 5.17 10.59 4.26
C VAL A 122 6.03 9.52 4.93
N SER A 123 5.41 8.49 5.48
CA SER A 123 6.07 7.38 6.15
C SER A 123 6.48 6.24 5.20
N MET A 124 6.19 6.32 3.89
CA MET A 124 6.66 5.32 2.92
C MET A 124 8.17 5.38 2.75
N SER A 125 8.81 4.23 2.55
CA SER A 125 10.21 4.20 2.18
C SER A 125 10.45 4.82 0.80
N GLU A 126 11.65 5.36 0.58
CA GLU A 126 12.10 5.86 -0.72
C GLU A 126 12.05 4.75 -1.79
N CYS A 127 12.41 3.52 -1.42
CA CYS A 127 12.40 2.36 -2.31
C CYS A 127 10.99 2.02 -2.82
N LEU A 128 9.98 2.05 -1.94
CA LEU A 128 8.58 1.85 -2.34
C LEU A 128 8.07 3.03 -3.18
N PHE A 129 8.42 4.26 -2.80
CA PHE A 129 8.02 5.45 -3.54
C PHE A 129 8.57 5.44 -4.97
N ASP A 130 9.84 5.11 -5.14
CA ASP A 130 10.49 4.99 -6.45
C ASP A 130 9.77 3.93 -7.31
N GLU A 131 9.52 2.75 -6.75
CA GLU A 131 8.82 1.67 -7.46
C GLU A 131 7.41 2.10 -7.90
N LEU A 132 6.63 2.72 -7.01
CA LEU A 132 5.28 3.19 -7.31
C LEU A 132 5.25 4.34 -8.34
N THR A 133 6.33 5.12 -8.44
CA THR A 133 6.46 6.21 -9.40
C THR A 133 7.12 5.80 -10.72
N GLY A 134 7.50 4.53 -10.86
CA GLY A 134 8.13 3.98 -12.06
C GLY A 134 9.63 4.28 -12.16
N THR A 135 10.25 4.71 -11.06
CA THR A 135 11.71 4.84 -10.94
C THR A 135 12.28 3.47 -10.54
N PRO A 136 13.20 2.87 -11.33
CA PRO A 136 13.73 1.55 -11.00
C PRO A 136 14.49 1.55 -9.67
N ALA A 137 13.86 1.01 -8.63
CA ALA A 137 14.51 0.82 -7.34
C ALA A 137 15.42 -0.43 -7.37
N ILE A 138 16.61 -0.32 -6.78
CA ILE A 138 17.50 -1.47 -6.57
C ILE A 138 17.40 -1.88 -5.10
N PRO A 139 16.63 -2.93 -4.78
CA PRO A 139 16.38 -3.28 -3.40
C PRO A 139 17.66 -3.87 -2.80
N GLN A 140 18.05 -3.35 -1.64
CA GLN A 140 19.21 -3.84 -0.91
C GLN A 140 18.79 -4.95 0.04
N LEU A 141 19.66 -5.93 0.27
CA LEU A 141 19.41 -6.99 1.24
C LEU A 141 19.06 -6.43 2.63
N ASP A 142 19.68 -5.32 3.01
CA ASP A 142 19.44 -4.69 4.31
C ASP A 142 18.04 -4.09 4.48
N SER A 143 17.33 -3.82 3.37
CA SER A 143 15.96 -3.31 3.39
C SER A 143 14.90 -4.38 3.69
N ILE A 144 15.27 -5.66 3.74
CA ILE A 144 14.37 -6.74 4.14
C ILE A 144 14.18 -6.67 5.66
N SER A 145 12.94 -6.46 6.11
CA SER A 145 12.60 -6.44 7.54
C SER A 145 12.40 -7.82 8.16
N ASP A 146 12.16 -8.85 7.35
CA ASP A 146 12.04 -10.24 7.83
C ASP A 146 13.42 -10.82 8.14
N ASP A 147 13.70 -11.00 9.42
CA ASP A 147 15.00 -11.51 9.90
C ASP A 147 15.31 -12.90 9.35
N TYR A 148 14.33 -13.77 9.17
CA TYR A 148 14.57 -15.11 8.64
C TYR A 148 15.03 -15.03 7.18
N VAL A 149 14.29 -14.29 6.35
CA VAL A 149 14.63 -14.09 4.93
C VAL A 149 15.97 -13.38 4.80
N LYS A 150 16.19 -12.30 5.57
CA LYS A 150 17.44 -11.54 5.58
C LYS A 150 18.62 -12.43 5.96
N ASN A 151 18.49 -13.26 7.00
CA ASN A 151 19.56 -14.14 7.45
C ASN A 151 19.90 -15.22 6.42
N GLN A 152 18.92 -15.89 5.82
CA GLN A 152 19.18 -16.92 4.80
C GLN A 152 19.91 -16.32 3.58
N LEU A 153 19.41 -15.21 3.03
CA LEU A 153 20.03 -14.55 1.89
C LEU A 153 21.40 -13.95 2.22
N SER A 154 21.60 -13.46 3.45
CA SER A 154 22.90 -12.97 3.93
C SER A 154 23.95 -14.08 3.98
N ARG A 155 23.58 -15.28 4.45
CA ARG A 155 24.50 -16.43 4.48
C ARG A 155 24.98 -16.82 3.09
N ILE A 156 24.07 -16.82 2.11
CA ILE A 156 24.43 -17.05 0.71
C ILE A 156 25.36 -15.93 0.22
N LYS A 157 25.01 -14.67 0.44
CA LYS A 157 25.80 -13.51 -0.04
C LYS A 157 27.24 -13.49 0.49
N HIS A 158 27.44 -13.90 1.74
CA HIS A 158 28.74 -13.83 2.41
C HIS A 158 29.56 -15.13 2.34
N ALA A 159 29.08 -16.16 1.65
CA ALA A 159 29.86 -17.39 1.43
C ALA A 159 31.19 -17.07 0.70
N GLY A 160 32.33 -17.51 1.24
CA GLY A 160 33.65 -17.13 0.76
C GLY A 160 34.11 -17.86 -0.51
N ASN A 161 33.45 -18.97 -0.85
CA ASN A 161 33.74 -19.77 -2.04
C ASN A 161 32.49 -20.49 -2.55
N VAL A 162 32.60 -21.13 -3.71
CA VAL A 162 31.45 -21.74 -4.41
C VAL A 162 30.85 -22.91 -3.63
N ASP A 163 31.65 -23.70 -2.90
CA ASP A 163 31.13 -24.85 -2.15
C ASP A 163 30.39 -24.41 -0.87
N GLU A 164 30.87 -23.37 -0.20
CA GLU A 164 30.13 -22.69 0.87
C GLU A 164 28.83 -22.09 0.35
N ALA A 165 28.85 -21.43 -0.83
CA ALA A 165 27.66 -20.84 -1.43
C ALA A 165 26.61 -21.90 -1.77
N ARG A 166 27.04 -23.04 -2.35
CA ARG A 166 26.15 -24.18 -2.63
C ARG A 166 25.55 -24.76 -1.36
N SER A 167 26.34 -24.91 -0.30
CA SER A 167 25.85 -25.40 0.99
C SER A 167 24.79 -24.45 1.56
N ALA A 168 25.04 -23.14 1.54
CA ALA A 168 24.08 -22.13 1.99
C ALA A 168 22.78 -22.10 1.14
N VAL A 169 22.90 -22.31 -0.17
CA VAL A 169 21.74 -22.44 -1.08
C VAL A 169 20.92 -23.68 -0.72
N VAL A 170 21.56 -24.83 -0.48
CA VAL A 170 20.88 -26.07 -0.06
C VAL A 170 20.12 -25.86 1.25
N GLU A 171 20.74 -25.19 2.22
CA GLU A 171 20.09 -24.88 3.49
C GLU A 171 18.94 -23.87 3.38
N SER A 172 18.93 -23.06 2.31
CA SER A 172 17.89 -22.05 2.05
C SER A 172 16.85 -22.50 1.01
N LEU A 173 16.84 -23.78 0.62
CA LEU A 173 16.04 -24.27 -0.52
C LEU A 173 14.54 -23.97 -0.40
N ASP A 174 13.95 -24.12 0.78
CA ASP A 174 12.52 -23.87 0.99
C ASP A 174 12.16 -22.41 0.67
N LEU A 175 12.98 -21.46 1.17
CA LEU A 175 12.82 -20.04 0.88
C LEU A 175 13.02 -19.76 -0.62
N LEU A 176 14.13 -20.24 -1.20
CA LEU A 176 14.46 -19.99 -2.61
C LEU A 176 13.42 -20.60 -3.56
N SER A 177 12.79 -21.72 -3.18
CA SER A 177 11.69 -22.32 -3.92
C SER A 177 10.45 -21.43 -3.91
N ILE A 178 10.10 -20.85 -2.76
CA ILE A 178 8.96 -19.91 -2.65
C ILE A 178 9.22 -18.64 -3.46
N LEU A 179 10.47 -18.15 -3.45
CA LEU A 179 10.86 -16.97 -4.22
C LEU A 179 11.04 -17.26 -5.72
N GLY A 180 11.01 -18.52 -6.14
CA GLY A 180 11.24 -18.92 -7.54
C GLY A 180 12.67 -18.70 -8.01
N THR A 181 13.65 -18.61 -7.10
CA THR A 181 15.06 -18.31 -7.41
C THR A 181 16.01 -19.48 -7.24
N SER A 182 15.51 -20.63 -6.77
CA SER A 182 16.29 -21.86 -6.61
C SER A 182 16.97 -22.29 -7.91
N ARG A 183 18.31 -22.40 -7.87
CA ARG A 183 19.14 -22.83 -9.00
C ARG A 183 20.51 -23.30 -8.53
N TYR A 184 21.17 -24.07 -9.38
CA TYR A 184 22.58 -24.41 -9.21
C TYR A 184 23.47 -23.18 -9.39
N ILE A 185 24.58 -23.14 -8.67
CA ILE A 185 25.58 -22.06 -8.72
C ILE A 185 26.95 -22.63 -9.06
N GLY A 186 27.54 -22.13 -10.15
CA GLY A 186 28.87 -22.45 -10.66
C GLY A 186 29.96 -21.43 -10.31
N SER A 187 29.60 -20.20 -9.94
CA SER A 187 30.53 -19.10 -9.64
C SER A 187 30.01 -18.17 -8.52
N LEU A 188 30.89 -17.31 -7.98
CA LEU A 188 30.47 -16.29 -7.01
C LEU A 188 29.64 -15.17 -7.66
N ASP A 189 29.79 -14.93 -8.96
CA ASP A 189 28.93 -13.99 -9.70
C ASP A 189 27.49 -14.52 -9.77
N GLU A 190 27.32 -15.83 -10.02
CA GLU A 190 26.01 -16.47 -10.02
C GLU A 190 25.35 -16.47 -8.63
N ARG A 191 26.16 -16.56 -7.56
CA ARG A 191 25.72 -16.35 -6.16
C ARG A 191 25.16 -14.96 -5.94
N ASP A 192 25.90 -13.94 -6.37
CA ASP A 192 25.46 -12.55 -6.20
C ASP A 192 24.20 -12.25 -7.00
N GLN A 193 24.10 -12.80 -8.22
CA GLN A 193 22.89 -12.71 -9.02
C GLN A 193 21.70 -13.42 -8.36
N LEU A 194 21.92 -14.58 -7.73
CA LEU A 194 20.84 -15.30 -7.01
C LEU A 194 20.31 -14.48 -5.85
N VAL A 195 21.20 -13.88 -5.06
CA VAL A 195 20.78 -13.02 -3.96
C VAL A 195 20.05 -11.78 -4.49
N HIS A 196 20.56 -11.15 -5.54
CA HIS A 196 19.90 -10.01 -6.17
C HIS A 196 18.48 -10.37 -6.63
N ASP A 197 18.30 -11.47 -7.36
CA ASP A 197 16.99 -11.89 -7.86
C ASP A 197 16.02 -12.23 -6.71
N ALA A 198 16.53 -12.88 -5.66
CA ALA A 198 15.74 -13.25 -4.49
C ALA A 198 15.26 -12.01 -3.72
N VAL A 199 16.16 -11.04 -3.51
CA VAL A 199 15.82 -9.76 -2.87
C VAL A 199 14.80 -8.99 -3.74
N ARG A 200 15.02 -8.93 -5.05
CA ARG A 200 14.10 -8.25 -5.99
C ARG A 200 12.70 -8.88 -5.99
N PHE A 201 12.62 -10.21 -6.06
CA PHE A 201 11.34 -10.89 -6.02
C PHE A 201 10.64 -10.73 -4.67
N TYR A 202 11.37 -10.89 -3.56
CA TYR A 202 10.80 -10.69 -2.22
C TYR A 202 10.28 -9.26 -2.03
N ARG A 203 10.97 -8.26 -2.57
CA ARG A 203 10.61 -6.86 -2.37
C ARG A 203 9.48 -6.39 -3.27
N PHE A 204 9.46 -6.83 -4.53
CA PHE A 204 8.52 -6.30 -5.51
C PHE A 204 7.70 -7.41 -6.19
N GLY A 205 8.35 -8.50 -6.60
CA GLY A 205 7.71 -9.60 -7.31
C GLY A 205 6.51 -10.18 -6.57
N ARG A 206 6.65 -10.45 -5.26
CA ARG A 206 5.54 -10.99 -4.44
C ARG A 206 4.35 -10.04 -4.28
N LEU A 207 4.56 -8.75 -4.52
CA LEU A 207 3.56 -7.70 -4.31
C LEU A 207 2.78 -7.34 -5.57
N HIS A 208 3.07 -7.97 -6.71
CA HIS A 208 2.45 -7.64 -7.99
C HIS A 208 0.91 -7.59 -7.91
N SER A 209 0.27 -8.62 -7.35
CA SER A 209 -1.19 -8.67 -7.18
C SER A 209 -1.76 -7.60 -6.26
N ALA A 210 -0.95 -7.04 -5.36
CA ALA A 210 -1.34 -5.94 -4.47
C ALA A 210 -1.18 -4.58 -5.15
N ILE A 211 -0.09 -4.40 -5.91
CA ILE A 211 0.21 -3.16 -6.66
C ILE A 211 -0.75 -2.97 -7.83
N ASP A 212 -1.20 -4.05 -8.48
CA ASP A 212 -2.09 -3.99 -9.65
C ASP A 212 -3.55 -3.59 -9.33
N GLN A 213 -3.93 -3.45 -8.05
CA GLN A 213 -5.32 -3.19 -7.63
C GLN A 213 -5.76 -1.73 -7.72
#